data_AF-A0A1B0EVW2-F1
#
_entry.id   AF-A0A1B0EVW2-F1
#
_cell.length_a   1.000
_cell.length_b   1.000
_cell.length_c   1.000
_cell.angle_alpha   90.00
_cell.angle_beta   90.00
_cell.angle_gamma   90.00
#
_symmetry.space_group_name_H-M   'P 1'
#
loop_
_entity.id
_entity.type
_entity.pdbx_description
1 polymer ?
#
loop_
_entity_poly.entity_id
_entity_poly.type
_entity_poly.pdbx_seq_one_letter_code
_entity_poly.pdbx_strand_id
1 'polypeptide(L)'
;MDLKSARSAFACLRFLLTSAVRHNTPPAIFEAELQQLGLPKEHSAGLCRTLGEFSERLQDFLNSQSLSVNELEDVHCVPSETLPDCVNLRLGIKNEIINGLPQKTEHSVTIHKSQLPILIKELKSARDVVEKLT
;
A
#
# COMPACT_ATOMS: atom_id res chain seq x y z
N MET A 1 -32.10 7.88 -20.29
CA MET A 1 -30.77 7.22 -20.25
C MET A 1 -31.02 5.72 -20.20
N ASP A 2 -30.46 4.94 -21.13
CA ASP A 2 -30.56 3.48 -21.08
C ASP A 2 -29.75 2.94 -19.87
N LEU A 3 -30.19 1.83 -19.28
CA LEU A 3 -29.54 1.17 -18.15
C LEU A 3 -28.08 0.80 -18.46
N LYS A 4 -27.78 0.43 -19.71
CA LYS A 4 -26.40 0.15 -20.13
C LYS A 4 -25.54 1.42 -20.09
N SER A 5 -26.05 2.54 -20.62
CA SER A 5 -25.37 3.82 -20.58
C SER A 5 -25.11 4.30 -19.14
N ALA A 6 -26.07 4.09 -18.23
CA ALA A 6 -25.90 4.43 -16.82
C ALA A 6 -24.79 3.59 -16.14
N ARG A 7 -24.74 2.28 -16.42
CA ARG A 7 -23.69 1.39 -15.91
C ARG A 7 -22.31 1.77 -16.44
N SER A 8 -22.22 2.11 -17.73
CA SER A 8 -20.96 2.57 -18.34
C SER A 8 -20.48 3.89 -17.75
N ALA A 9 -21.39 4.85 -17.54
CA ALA A 9 -21.07 6.12 -16.88
C ALA A 9 -20.55 5.89 -15.46
N PHE A 10 -21.23 5.04 -14.67
CA PHE A 10 -20.77 4.69 -13.32
C PHE A 10 -19.38 4.02 -13.34
N ALA A 11 -19.14 3.09 -14.27
CA ALA A 11 -17.84 2.43 -14.40
C ALA A 11 -16.72 3.42 -14.75
N CYS A 12 -17.00 4.40 -15.61
CA CYS A 12 -16.08 5.48 -15.96
C CYS A 12 -15.75 6.35 -14.75
N LEU A 13 -16.78 6.80 -14.00
CA LEU A 13 -16.58 7.59 -12.78
C LEU A 13 -15.75 6.85 -11.75
N ARG A 14 -16.08 5.57 -11.51
CA ARG A 14 -15.31 4.70 -10.62
C ARG A 14 -13.86 4.61 -11.06
N PHE A 15 -13.60 4.41 -12.35
CA PHE A 15 -12.26 4.32 -12.91
C PHE A 15 -11.47 5.63 -12.72
N LEU A 16 -12.07 6.78 -13.04
CA LEU A 16 -11.44 8.09 -12.91
C LEU A 16 -11.07 8.40 -11.45
N LEU A 17 -12.02 8.24 -10.52
CA LEU A 17 -11.78 8.47 -9.10
C LEU A 17 -10.74 7.51 -8.52
N THR A 18 -10.83 6.22 -8.85
CA THR A 18 -9.86 5.21 -8.38
C THR A 18 -8.46 5.51 -8.89
N SER A 19 -8.34 5.93 -10.15
CA SER A 19 -7.04 6.25 -10.76
C SER A 19 -6.43 7.50 -10.15
N ALA A 20 -7.23 8.55 -9.94
CA ALA A 20 -6.77 9.78 -9.30
C ALA A 20 -6.25 9.53 -7.88
N VAL A 21 -6.97 8.73 -7.08
CA VAL A 21 -6.52 8.34 -5.73
C VAL A 21 -5.26 7.48 -5.77
N ARG A 22 -5.21 6.49 -6.68
CA ARG A 22 -4.05 5.60 -6.83
C ARG A 22 -2.76 6.35 -7.16
N HIS A 23 -2.84 7.41 -7.96
CA HIS A 23 -1.70 8.21 -8.38
C HIS A 23 -1.50 9.49 -7.55
N ASN A 24 -2.22 9.62 -6.42
CA ASN A 24 -2.20 10.80 -5.55
C ASN A 24 -2.34 12.12 -6.35
N THR A 25 -3.23 12.13 -7.35
CA THR A 25 -3.39 13.26 -8.27
C THR A 25 -3.98 14.47 -7.53
N PRO A 26 -3.33 15.66 -7.58
CA PRO A 26 -3.88 16.87 -7.00
C PRO A 26 -5.26 17.23 -7.56
N PRO A 27 -6.21 17.72 -6.74
CA PRO A 27 -7.57 18.04 -7.18
C PRO A 27 -7.61 19.02 -8.37
N ALA A 28 -6.76 20.03 -8.38
CA ALA A 28 -6.67 21.00 -9.48
C ALA A 28 -6.23 20.36 -10.81
N ILE A 29 -5.34 19.37 -10.77
CA ILE A 29 -4.91 18.63 -11.96
C ILE A 29 -6.05 17.72 -12.42
N PHE A 30 -6.69 17.00 -11.50
CA PHE A 30 -7.83 16.14 -11.81
C PHE A 30 -8.97 16.91 -12.49
N GLU A 31 -9.34 18.09 -11.97
CA GLU A 31 -10.37 18.93 -12.59
C GLU A 31 -10.00 19.38 -14.00
N ALA A 32 -8.74 19.78 -14.23
CA ALA A 32 -8.25 20.19 -15.53
C ALA A 32 -8.29 19.05 -16.56
N GLU A 33 -7.87 17.84 -16.18
CA GLU A 33 -7.92 16.64 -17.03
C GLU A 33 -9.37 16.30 -17.43
N LEU A 34 -10.32 16.37 -16.48
CA LEU A 34 -11.74 16.13 -16.79
C LEU A 34 -12.29 17.16 -17.80
N GLN A 35 -11.89 18.43 -17.68
CA GLN A 35 -12.29 19.45 -18.65
C GLN A 35 -11.68 19.22 -20.03
N GLN A 36 -10.43 18.72 -20.12
CA GLN A 36 -9.79 18.35 -21.39
C GLN A 36 -10.49 17.16 -22.08
N LEU A 37 -11.06 16.24 -21.29
CA LEU A 37 -11.93 15.17 -21.79
C LEU A 37 -13.31 15.67 -22.25
N GLY A 38 -13.60 16.96 -22.08
CA GLY A 38 -14.83 17.61 -22.52
C GLY A 38 -15.95 17.66 -21.48
N LEU A 39 -15.67 17.35 -20.21
CA LEU A 39 -16.68 17.48 -19.16
C LEU A 39 -16.95 18.96 -18.86
N PRO A 40 -18.23 19.36 -18.71
CA PRO A 40 -18.55 20.73 -18.31
C PRO A 40 -17.99 21.04 -16.93
N LYS A 41 -17.58 22.31 -16.75
CA LYS A 41 -16.91 22.80 -15.54
C LYS A 41 -17.65 22.44 -14.24
N GLU A 42 -18.97 22.55 -14.23
CA GLU A 42 -19.79 22.23 -13.06
C GLU A 42 -19.69 20.75 -12.65
N HIS A 43 -19.70 19.84 -13.63
CA HIS A 43 -19.57 18.40 -13.35
C HIS A 43 -18.15 18.04 -12.91
N SER A 44 -17.13 18.63 -13.54
CA SER A 44 -15.73 18.44 -13.15
C SER A 44 -15.48 18.92 -11.71
N ALA A 45 -16.02 20.08 -11.33
CA ALA A 45 -15.92 20.60 -9.97
C ALA A 45 -16.63 19.70 -8.95
N GLY A 46 -17.81 19.16 -9.28
CA GLY A 46 -18.52 18.21 -8.41
C GLY A 46 -17.74 16.91 -8.18
N LEU A 47 -17.12 16.36 -9.23
CA LEU A 47 -16.26 15.17 -9.11
C LEU A 47 -14.97 15.46 -8.34
N CYS A 48 -14.36 16.62 -8.57
CA CYS A 48 -13.17 17.08 -7.86
C CYS A 48 -13.42 17.23 -6.35
N ARG A 49 -14.57 17.80 -5.97
CA ARG A 49 -15.01 17.87 -4.57
C ARG A 49 -15.15 16.47 -3.95
N THR A 50 -15.78 15.54 -4.67
CA THR A 50 -15.96 14.16 -4.21
C THR A 50 -14.60 13.47 -4.02
N LEU A 51 -13.66 13.67 -4.95
CA LEU A 51 -12.28 13.18 -4.82
C LEU A 51 -11.64 13.74 -3.54
N GLY A 52 -11.71 15.06 -3.32
CA GLY A 52 -11.13 15.69 -2.14
C GLY A 52 -11.74 15.20 -0.81
N GLU A 53 -13.05 15.02 -0.75
CA GLU A 53 -13.76 14.56 0.46
C GLU A 53 -13.46 13.10 0.83
N PHE A 54 -13.20 12.22 -0.16
CA PHE A 54 -13.07 10.78 0.06
C PHE A 54 -11.69 10.21 -0.28
N SER A 55 -10.72 11.04 -0.68
CA SER A 55 -9.39 10.58 -1.15
C SER A 55 -8.69 9.67 -0.14
N GLU A 56 -8.58 10.10 1.12
CA GLU A 56 -7.90 9.33 2.18
C GLU A 56 -8.56 7.97 2.39
N ARG A 57 -9.90 7.96 2.54
CA ARG A 57 -10.66 6.72 2.74
C ARG A 57 -10.55 5.76 1.55
N LEU A 58 -10.55 6.28 0.34
CA LEU A 58 -10.36 5.49 -0.88
C LEU A 58 -8.92 4.97 -0.96
N GLN A 59 -7.94 5.76 -0.56
CA GLN A 59 -6.54 5.38 -0.53
C GLN A 59 -6.32 4.24 0.47
N ASP A 60 -6.86 4.35 1.68
CA ASP A 60 -6.84 3.28 2.69
C ASP A 60 -7.49 2.01 2.18
N PHE A 61 -8.66 2.12 1.53
CA PHE A 61 -9.33 0.98 0.94
C PHE A 61 -8.48 0.33 -0.16
N LEU A 62 -7.93 1.12 -1.09
CA LEU A 62 -7.09 0.61 -2.17
C LEU A 62 -5.80 -0.02 -1.64
N ASN A 63 -5.20 0.55 -0.59
CA ASN A 63 -4.06 -0.03 0.11
C ASN A 63 -4.42 -1.36 0.77
N SER A 64 -5.60 -1.46 1.40
CA SER A 64 -6.09 -2.73 1.97
C SER A 64 -6.38 -3.80 0.92
N GLN A 65 -6.69 -3.40 -0.32
CA GLN A 65 -6.92 -4.28 -1.47
C GLN A 65 -5.66 -4.45 -2.32
N SER A 66 -4.56 -3.78 -1.97
CA SER A 66 -3.30 -3.91 -2.69
C SER A 66 -2.82 -5.36 -2.55
N LEU A 67 -2.30 -5.91 -3.64
CA LEU A 67 -1.66 -7.23 -3.63
C LEU A 67 -0.28 -7.10 -2.99
N SER A 68 -0.27 -6.75 -1.70
CA SER A 68 0.93 -6.76 -0.87
C SER A 68 1.39 -8.21 -0.76
N VAL A 69 2.49 -8.53 -1.45
CA VAL A 69 3.16 -9.82 -1.37
C VAL A 69 4.26 -9.75 -0.31
N ASN A 70 4.49 -10.86 0.39
CA ASN A 70 5.56 -10.99 1.39
C ASN A 70 5.49 -9.92 2.50
N GLU A 71 4.29 -9.57 2.96
CA GLU A 71 4.09 -8.59 4.02
C GLU A 71 4.60 -9.16 5.35
N LEU A 72 5.52 -8.46 6.02
CA LEU A 72 5.96 -8.86 7.36
C LEU A 72 4.82 -8.63 8.36
N GLU A 73 4.30 -9.70 8.94
CA GLU A 73 3.14 -9.69 9.84
C GLU A 73 3.56 -9.74 11.31
N ASP A 74 4.54 -10.59 11.65
CA ASP A 74 5.00 -10.77 13.02
C ASP A 74 6.53 -10.88 13.11
N VAL A 75 7.09 -10.41 14.22
CA VAL A 75 8.52 -10.47 14.54
C VAL A 75 8.68 -10.89 15.99
N HIS A 76 9.28 -12.04 16.22
CA HIS A 76 9.64 -12.49 17.55
C HIS A 76 11.15 -12.70 17.67
N CYS A 77 11.74 -12.19 18.74
CA CYS A 77 13.14 -12.42 19.08
C CYS A 77 13.21 -13.24 20.36
N VAL A 78 13.78 -14.44 20.27
CA VAL A 78 13.95 -15.34 21.43
C VAL A 78 15.42 -15.72 21.57
N PRO A 79 15.95 -15.92 22.78
CA PRO A 79 17.31 -16.45 22.96
C PRO A 79 17.47 -17.80 22.25
N SER A 80 18.66 -18.06 21.70
CA SER A 80 18.96 -19.37 21.13
C SER A 80 19.20 -20.39 22.24
N GLU A 81 18.52 -21.55 22.13
CA GLU A 81 18.72 -22.68 23.05
C GLU A 81 19.97 -23.50 22.72
N THR A 82 20.45 -23.40 21.47
CA THR A 82 21.52 -24.25 20.93
C THR A 82 22.86 -23.54 20.80
N LEU A 83 22.86 -22.21 20.66
CA LEU A 83 24.08 -21.43 20.45
C LEU A 83 24.22 -20.33 21.52
N PRO A 84 25.36 -20.27 22.22
CA PRO A 84 25.62 -19.21 23.18
C PRO A 84 25.68 -17.86 22.47
N ASP A 85 25.18 -16.83 23.14
CA ASP A 85 25.14 -15.46 22.65
C ASP A 85 24.50 -15.24 21.28
N CYS A 86 23.62 -16.15 20.90
CA CYS A 86 22.75 -16.01 19.74
C CYS A 86 21.29 -15.79 20.16
N VAL A 87 20.53 -15.18 19.25
CA VAL A 87 19.07 -15.10 19.30
C VAL A 87 18.50 -15.72 18.03
N ASN A 88 17.31 -16.28 18.13
CA ASN A 88 16.49 -16.68 16.99
C ASN A 88 15.46 -15.59 16.73
N LEU A 89 15.54 -15.00 15.55
CA LEU A 89 14.57 -14.08 15.01
C LEU A 89 13.56 -14.87 14.17
N ARG A 90 12.30 -14.91 14.60
CA ARG A 90 11.20 -15.50 13.86
C ARG A 90 10.42 -14.40 13.16
N LEU A 91 10.20 -14.57 11.87
CA LEU A 91 9.56 -13.61 10.98
C LEU A 91 8.32 -14.28 10.38
N GLY A 92 7.14 -13.82 10.77
CA GLY A 92 5.87 -14.22 10.17
C GLY A 92 5.63 -13.42 8.91
N ILE A 93 5.48 -14.08 7.77
CA ILE A 93 5.22 -13.43 6.48
C ILE A 93 3.80 -13.77 6.02
N LYS A 94 3.02 -12.73 5.73
CA LYS A 94 1.68 -12.81 5.18
C LYS A 94 1.73 -12.73 3.66
N ASN A 95 0.89 -13.53 3.00
CA ASN A 95 0.80 -13.61 1.56
C ASN A 95 2.15 -13.87 0.86
N GLU A 96 3.01 -14.72 1.45
CA GLU A 96 4.22 -15.17 0.77
C GLU A 96 3.84 -16.06 -0.42
N ILE A 97 4.44 -15.80 -1.58
CA ILE A 97 4.12 -16.54 -2.81
C ILE A 97 4.95 -17.82 -2.86
N ILE A 98 4.35 -18.94 -2.46
CA ILE A 98 4.95 -20.27 -2.58
C ILE A 98 4.21 -21.05 -3.67
N ASN A 99 4.95 -21.49 -4.70
CA ASN A 99 4.42 -22.19 -5.88
C ASN A 99 3.27 -21.43 -6.57
N GLY A 100 3.35 -20.10 -6.61
CA GLY A 100 2.37 -19.24 -7.27
C GLY A 100 1.09 -18.97 -6.48
N LEU A 101 0.99 -19.44 -5.23
CA LEU A 101 -0.16 -19.20 -4.36
C LEU A 101 0.25 -18.43 -3.09
N PRO A 102 -0.53 -17.43 -2.64
CA PRO A 102 -0.28 -16.72 -1.39
C PRO A 102 -0.51 -17.64 -0.19
N GLN A 103 0.47 -17.74 0.69
CA GLN A 103 0.43 -18.54 1.91
C GLN A 103 1.01 -17.75 3.10
N LYS A 104 0.57 -18.08 4.31
CA LYS A 104 1.18 -17.56 5.54
C LYS A 104 2.34 -18.48 5.94
N THR A 105 3.50 -17.90 6.21
CA THR A 105 4.74 -18.63 6.47
C THR A 105 5.48 -18.04 7.66
N GLU A 106 6.40 -18.82 8.23
CA GLU A 106 7.28 -18.38 9.31
C GLU A 106 8.72 -18.75 8.95
N HIS A 107 9.62 -17.77 9.01
CA HIS A 107 11.05 -17.95 8.75
C HIS A 107 11.84 -17.69 10.03
N SER A 108 12.84 -18.52 10.30
CA SER A 108 13.70 -18.38 11.48
C SER A 108 15.15 -18.13 11.08
N VAL A 109 15.76 -17.09 11.64
CA VAL A 109 17.17 -16.75 11.43
C VAL A 109 17.87 -16.65 12.77
N THR A 110 19.03 -17.30 12.89
CA THR A 110 19.86 -17.21 14.09
C THR A 110 20.93 -16.14 13.90
N ILE A 111 21.02 -15.22 14.86
CA ILE A 111 21.92 -14.06 14.78
C ILE A 111 22.65 -13.90 16.11
N HIS A 112 23.94 -13.61 16.07
CA HIS A 112 24.71 -13.28 17.26
C HIS A 112 24.25 -11.96 17.88
N LYS A 113 24.18 -11.88 19.21
CA LYS A 113 23.68 -10.69 19.94
C LYS A 113 24.43 -9.41 19.58
N SER A 114 25.73 -9.49 19.26
CA SER A 114 26.52 -8.31 18.84
C SER A 114 26.08 -7.71 17.50
N GLN A 115 25.37 -8.46 16.67
CA GLN A 115 24.86 -7.99 15.38
C GLN A 115 23.48 -7.32 15.50
N LEU A 116 22.74 -7.54 16.59
CA LEU A 116 21.42 -6.92 16.79
C LEU A 116 21.46 -5.38 16.78
N PRO A 117 22.40 -4.70 17.46
CA PRO A 117 22.47 -3.24 17.39
C PRO A 117 22.77 -2.73 15.98
N ILE A 118 23.57 -3.49 15.22
CA ILE A 118 23.90 -3.17 13.83
C ILE A 118 22.63 -3.30 12.98
N LEU A 119 21.90 -4.42 13.07
CA LEU A 119 20.66 -4.63 12.35
C LEU A 119 19.63 -3.54 12.65
N ILE A 120 19.44 -3.16 13.92
CA ILE A 120 18.53 -2.08 14.31
C ILE A 120 18.95 -0.74 13.68
N LYS A 121 20.25 -0.44 13.66
CA LYS A 121 20.77 0.78 13.05
C LYS A 121 20.50 0.82 11.54
N GLU A 122 20.74 -0.29 10.84
CA GLU A 122 20.49 -0.39 9.41
C GLU A 122 18.99 -0.28 9.08
N LEU A 123 18.12 -0.94 9.86
CA LEU A 123 16.67 -0.84 9.69
C LEU A 123 16.15 0.58 9.93
N LYS A 124 16.67 1.31 10.92
CA LYS A 124 16.35 2.72 11.14
C LYS A 124 16.80 3.59 9.95
N SER A 125 18.01 3.35 9.46
CA SER A 125 18.54 4.07 8.31
C SER A 125 17.69 3.83 7.05
N ALA A 126 17.26 2.59 6.82
CA ALA A 126 16.36 2.24 5.73
C ALA A 126 14.99 2.92 5.87
N ARG A 127 14.40 2.93 7.07
CA ARG A 127 13.14 3.65 7.35
C ARG A 127 13.28 5.14 7.04
N ASP A 128 14.35 5.78 7.49
CA ASP A 128 14.57 7.21 7.25
C ASP A 128 14.75 7.54 5.74
N VAL A 129 15.20 6.58 4.93
CA VAL A 129 15.21 6.71 3.46
C VAL A 129 13.79 6.60 2.89
N VAL A 130 13.01 5.61 3.35
CA VAL A 130 11.62 5.40 2.90
C VAL A 130 10.73 6.60 3.26
N GLU A 131 10.85 7.14 4.46
CA GLU A 131 10.10 8.32 4.92
C GLU A 131 10.42 9.59 4.11
N LYS A 132 11.59 9.68 3.48
CA LYS A 132 11.94 10.80 2.58
C LYS A 132 11.35 10.65 1.17
N LEU A 133 10.95 9.44 0.80
CA LEU A 133 10.38 9.11 -0.50
C LEU A 133 8.85 9.12 -0.50
N THR A 134 8.23 9.19 0.69
CA THR A 134 6.78 9.19 0.90
C THR A 134 6.32 10.60 1.24
#